data_AF-A0A916LC28-F1
#
_entry.id   AF-A0A916LC28-F1
#
_cell.length_a   1.000
_cell.length_b   1.000
_cell.length_c   1.000
_cell.angle_alpha   90.00
_cell.angle_beta   90.00
_cell.angle_gamma   90.00
#
_symmetry.space_group_name_H-M   'P 1'
#
loop_
_entity.id
_entity.type
_entity.pdbx_description
1 polymer ?
#
loop_
_entity_poly.entity_id
_entity_poly.type
_entity_poly.pdbx_seq_one_letter_code
_entity_poly.pdbx_strand_id
1 'polypeptide(L)' 'MEERAGARVVRAHVPLSEMFGYVGDLRSKTQGRANYSMVFDSYSEVPANVSKEIIAKATGE' A
#
# COMPACT_ATOMS: atom_id res chain seq x y z
N MET A 1 -17.94 -0.18 -4.08
CA MET A 1 -17.40 1.18 -4.20
C MET A 1 -18.47 2.13 -3.72
N GLU A 2 -18.20 2.89 -2.67
CA GLU A 2 -19.17 3.82 -2.05
C GLU A 2 -19.03 5.21 -2.70
N GLU A 3 -20.13 5.95 -2.82
CA GLU A 3 -20.11 7.31 -3.36
C GLU A 3 -20.34 8.32 -2.24
N ARG A 4 -19.42 9.26 -2.07
CA ARG A 4 -19.49 10.29 -1.03
C ARG A 4 -19.28 11.65 -1.68
N ALA A 5 -20.34 12.45 -1.72
CA ALA A 5 -20.31 13.83 -2.23
C ALA A 5 -19.62 13.99 -3.61
N GLY A 6 -19.93 13.10 -4.56
CA GLY A 6 -19.33 13.12 -5.90
C GLY A 6 -17.92 12.52 -6.01
N ALA A 7 -17.39 11.95 -4.92
CA ALA A 7 -16.15 11.17 -4.92
C ALA A 7 -16.45 9.68 -4.72
N ARG A 8 -15.58 8.80 -5.27
CA ARG A 8 -15.62 7.36 -5.03
C ARG A 8 -14.70 7.02 -3.86
N VAL A 9 -15.21 6.25 -2.90
CA VAL A 9 -14.44 5.73 -1.77
C VAL A 9 -13.98 4.31 -2.09
N VAL A 10 -12.67 4.11 -2.00
CA VAL A 10 -12.00 2.82 -2.18
C VAL A 10 -11.40 2.39 -0.85
N ARG A 11 -11.76 1.19 -0.40
CA ARG A 11 -11.18 0.53 0.78
C ARG A 11 -10.43 -0.69 0.28
N ALA A 12 -9.17 -0.82 0.67
CA ALA A 12 -8.32 -1.92 0.27
C ALA A 12 -7.30 -2.22 1.37
N HIS A 13 -6.92 -3.49 1.48
CA HIS A 13 -5.76 -3.91 2.26
C HIS A 13 -4.56 -3.97 1.32
N VAL A 14 -3.47 -3.33 1.71
CA VAL A 14 -2.26 -3.22 0.91
C VAL A 14 -1.07 -3.51 1.83
N PRO A 15 -0.07 -4.30 1.40
CA PRO A 15 1.15 -4.48 2.18
C PRO A 15 1.83 -3.13 2.39
N LEU A 16 2.29 -2.86 3.62
CA LEU A 16 2.94 -1.59 3.94
C LEU A 16 4.21 -1.35 3.10
N SER A 17 4.91 -2.42 2.71
CA SER A 17 6.08 -2.36 1.82
C SER A 17 5.78 -1.73 0.46
N GLU A 18 4.54 -1.81 -0.02
CA GLU A 18 4.14 -1.28 -1.32
C GLU A 18 3.65 0.19 -1.24
N MET A 19 3.57 0.77 -0.04
CA MET A 19 3.05 2.12 0.15
C MET A 19 4.12 3.22 0.04
N PHE A 20 5.41 2.84 -0.05
CA PHE A 20 6.49 3.81 -0.27
C PHE A 20 6.33 4.49 -1.63
N GLY A 21 6.22 5.82 -1.62
CA GLY A 21 6.00 6.61 -2.86
C GLY A 21 4.54 6.75 -3.28
N TYR A 22 3.59 6.07 -2.63
CA TYR A 22 2.17 6.07 -3.01
C TYR A 22 1.55 7.47 -3.11
N VAL A 23 1.97 8.41 -2.26
CA VAL A 23 1.51 9.82 -2.30
C VAL A 23 1.78 10.46 -3.67
N GLY A 24 2.95 10.21 -4.26
CA GLY A 24 3.36 10.75 -5.55
C GLY A 24 2.49 10.20 -6.67
N ASP A 25 2.31 8.87 -6.69
CA ASP A 25 1.48 8.19 -7.68
C ASP A 25 0.01 8.61 -7.60
N LEU A 26 -0.54 8.70 -6.39
CA LEU A 26 -1.91 9.15 -6.17
C LEU A 26 -2.12 10.56 -6.71
N ARG A 27 -1.20 11.48 -6.42
CA ARG A 27 -1.27 12.85 -6.92
C ARG A 27 -1.17 12.91 -8.44
N SER A 28 -0.24 12.17 -9.03
CA SER A 28 -0.06 12.10 -10.48
C SER A 28 -1.33 11.59 -11.18
N LYS A 29 -1.89 10.47 -10.72
CA LYS A 29 -3.08 9.82 -11.33
C LYS A 29 -4.37 10.61 -11.13
N THR A 30 -4.48 11.39 -10.06
CA THR A 30 -5.73 12.10 -9.70
C THR A 30 -5.64 13.60 -9.89
N GLN A 31 -4.56 14.08 -10.53
CA GLN A 31 -4.28 15.51 -10.70
C GLN A 31 -4.31 16.26 -9.36
N GLY A 32 -3.83 15.60 -8.29
CA GLY A 32 -3.77 16.15 -6.93
C GLY A 32 -5.12 16.24 -6.20
N ARG A 33 -6.19 15.65 -6.72
CA ARG A 33 -7.55 15.80 -6.16
C ARG A 33 -7.92 14.73 -5.12
N ALA A 34 -7.26 13.57 -5.14
CA ALA A 34 -7.56 12.49 -4.22
C ALA A 34 -6.79 12.59 -2.90
N ASN A 35 -7.41 12.08 -1.84
CA ASN A 35 -6.82 11.95 -0.52
C ASN A 35 -6.90 10.48 -0.10
N TYR A 36 -6.00 10.07 0.80
CA TYR A 36 -6.02 8.74 1.39
C TYR A 36 -5.66 8.81 2.87
N SER A 37 -6.07 7.77 3.60
CA SER A 37 -5.67 7.52 4.98
C SER A 37 -5.27 6.05 5.10
N MET A 38 -4.20 5.78 5.83
CA MET A 38 -3.72 4.42 6.10
C MET A 38 -3.70 4.17 7.60
N VAL A 39 -4.16 3.00 8.01
CA VAL A 39 -4.19 2.54 9.39
C VAL A 39 -3.73 1.08 9.39
N PHE A 40 -2.99 0.68 10.41
CA PHE A 40 -2.63 -0.71 10.60
C PHE A 40 -3.90 -1.56 10.85
N ASP A 41 -3.97 -2.70 10.18
CA ASP A 41 -5.10 -3.64 10.26
C ASP A 41 -4.64 -4.98 10.84
N SER A 42 -3.75 -5.69 10.13
CA SER A 42 -3.21 -6.98 10.57
C SER A 42 -1.84 -7.30 9.97
N TYR A 43 -1.22 -8.37 10.48
CA TYR A 43 -0.12 -9.05 9.80
C TYR A 43 -0.66 -10.09 8.80
N SER A 44 0.11 -10.37 7.74
CA SER A 44 -0.19 -11.40 6.75
C SER A 44 1.10 -12.10 6.33
N GLU A 45 0.97 -13.33 5.80
CA GLU A 45 2.11 -14.09 5.31
C GLU A 45 2.75 -13.41 4.09
N VAL A 46 4.07 -13.26 4.14
CA VAL A 46 4.83 -12.66 3.04
C VAL A 46 5.02 -13.69 1.93
N PRO A 47 4.79 -13.33 0.65
CA PRO A 47 5.04 -14.22 -0.48
C PRO A 47 6.45 -14.84 -0.46
N ALA A 48 6.54 -16.11 -0.87
CA ALA A 48 7.75 -16.93 -0.73
C ALA A 48 8.99 -16.36 -1.45
N ASN A 49 8.81 -15.55 -2.50
CA ASN A 49 9.90 -14.86 -3.18
C ASN A 49 10.49 -13.73 -2.32
N VAL A 50 9.63 -12.92 -1.71
CA VAL A 50 10.04 -11.78 -0.88
C VAL A 50 10.58 -12.25 0.47
N SER A 51 9.99 -13.30 1.06
CA SER A 51 10.44 -13.83 2.35
C SER A 51 11.88 -14.36 2.29
N LYS A 52 12.26 -15.05 1.21
CA LYS A 52 13.63 -15.54 1.00
C LYS A 52 14.64 -14.41 0.94
N GLU A 53 14.34 -13.34 0.20
CA GLU A 53 15.21 -12.16 0.09
C GLU A 53 15.39 -11.48 1.45
N ILE A 54 14.31 -11.33 2.22
CA ILE A 54 14.35 -10.74 3.57
C ILE A 54 15.20 -11.61 4.50
N ILE A 55 15.03 -12.94 4.47
CA ILE A 55 15.78 -13.86 5.31
C ILE A 55 17.27 -13.81 4.96
N ALA A 56 17.63 -13.93 3.68
CA ALA A 56 19.02 -13.86 3.22
C ALA A 56 19.70 -12.54 3.66
N LYS A 57 19.02 -11.41 3.45
CA LYS A 57 19.51 -10.09 3.89
C LYS A 57 19.69 -9.98 5.41
N ALA A 58 18.83 -10.65 6.18
CA ALA A 58 18.91 -10.65 7.64
C ALA A 58 20.02 -11.58 8.17
N THR A 59 20.29 -12.69 7.48
CA THR A 59 21.33 -13.66 7.85
C THR A 59 22.72 -13.33 7.29
N GLY A 60 22.82 -12.35 6.37
CA GLY A 60 24.09 -11.89 5.80
C GLY A 60 24.64 -12.78 4.69
N GLU A 61 23.76 -13.56 4.04
CA GLU A 61 24.07 -14.33 2.82
C GLU A 61 23.74 -13.54 1.54
#